data_AF-A0T1C9-F1
#
_entry.id   AF-A0T1C9-F1
#
_cell.length_a   1.000
_cell.length_b   1.000
_cell.length_c   1.000
_cell.angle_alpha   90.00
_cell.angle_beta   90.00
_cell.angle_gamma   90.00
#
_symmetry.space_group_name_H-M   'P 1'
#
loop_
_entity.id
_entity.type
_entity.pdbx_description
1 polymer ?
#
loop_
_entity_poly.entity_id
_entity_poly.type
_entity_poly.pdbx_seq_one_letter_code
_entity_poly.pdbx_strand_id
1 'polypeptide(L)'
;VIGNPKHFAQNERKIIHVDIDPSSISKRVKVDIPIVGDVREVLAELISMVKESPVRPDKDALAAWWEQIEAWRKRDCLKYDRKNLDVIKPQYVIETLSALTKDVDTYITSDVG
;
A
#
# COMPACT_ATOMS: atom_id res chain seq x y z
N VAL A 1 11.49 -0.85 1.61
CA VAL A 1 12.35 -1.13 2.80
C VAL A 1 11.83 -0.29 3.96
N ILE A 2 11.63 -0.86 5.15
CA ILE A 2 11.31 -0.05 6.33
C ILE A 2 12.53 0.77 6.74
N GLY A 3 12.38 2.09 6.90
CA GLY A 3 13.50 2.96 7.28
C GLY A 3 13.99 2.69 8.70
N ASN A 4 13.07 2.59 9.68
CA ASN A 4 13.40 2.35 11.08
C ASN A 4 12.41 1.32 11.71
N PRO A 5 12.86 0.10 12.04
CA PRO A 5 12.01 -0.93 12.65
C PRO A 5 11.41 -0.55 14.00
N LYS A 6 12.14 0.22 14.83
CA LYS A 6 11.63 0.67 16.13
C LYS A 6 10.48 1.65 15.93
N HIS A 7 10.65 2.62 15.02
CA HIS A 7 9.58 3.55 14.67
C HIS A 7 8.38 2.83 14.07
N PHE A 8 8.63 1.86 13.17
CA PHE A 8 7.58 1.01 12.64
C PHE A 8 6.80 0.40 13.80
N ALA A 9 7.44 -0.31 14.73
CA ALA A 9 6.79 -1.01 15.85
C ALA A 9 6.26 -0.13 17.00
N GLN A 10 6.23 1.20 16.88
CA GLN A 10 5.80 2.09 17.97
C GLN A 10 4.34 1.91 18.39
N ASN A 11 3.46 1.64 17.43
CA ASN A 11 2.05 1.37 17.72
C ASN A 11 1.82 -0.13 17.86
N GLU A 12 1.10 -0.57 18.88
CA GLU A 12 0.75 -1.98 19.00
C GLU A 12 -0.26 -2.39 17.91
N ARG A 13 -0.02 -3.54 17.27
CA ARG A 13 -0.91 -4.15 16.28
C ARG A 13 -0.53 -5.60 16.07
N LYS A 14 -1.47 -6.38 15.53
CA LYS A 14 -1.20 -7.72 15.01
C LYS A 14 -0.68 -7.63 13.58
N ILE A 15 0.40 -8.34 13.29
CA ILE A 15 1.04 -8.40 11.98
C ILE A 15 0.79 -9.78 11.37
N ILE A 16 0.08 -9.79 10.25
CA ILE A 16 -0.11 -10.96 9.38
C ILE A 16 0.81 -10.77 8.18
N HIS A 17 1.66 -11.76 7.88
CA HIS A 17 2.59 -11.69 6.75
C HIS A 17 2.46 -12.95 5.91
N VAL A 18 2.03 -12.76 4.65
CA VAL A 18 1.93 -13.80 3.63
C VAL A 18 3.12 -13.65 2.69
N ASP A 19 3.98 -14.67 2.64
CA ASP A 19 5.13 -14.69 1.74
C ASP A 19 5.36 -16.12 1.23
N ILE A 20 5.76 -16.27 -0.03
CA ILE A 20 6.06 -17.59 -0.61
C ILE A 20 7.42 -18.11 -0.13
N ASP A 21 8.35 -17.20 0.21
CA ASP A 21 9.66 -17.54 0.75
C ASP A 21 9.64 -17.47 2.29
N PRO A 22 9.77 -18.61 2.99
CA PRO A 22 9.81 -18.62 4.45
C PRO A 22 10.97 -17.80 5.03
N SER A 23 12.07 -17.59 4.28
CA SER A 23 13.23 -16.81 4.74
C SER A 23 12.94 -15.31 4.87
N SER A 24 11.89 -14.82 4.22
CA SER A 24 11.48 -13.41 4.25
C SER A 24 10.59 -13.10 5.45
N ILE A 25 9.91 -14.12 6.01
CA ILE A 25 9.07 -13.98 7.19
C ILE A 25 9.92 -13.67 8.43
N SER A 26 9.48 -12.69 9.21
CA SER A 26 10.16 -12.22 10.43
C SER A 26 11.60 -11.71 10.23
N LYS A 27 12.05 -11.51 8.99
CA LYS A 27 13.42 -11.08 8.66
C LYS A 27 13.78 -9.69 9.20
N ARG A 28 12.82 -8.76 9.25
CA ARG A 28 13.03 -7.39 9.76
C ARG A 28 12.05 -6.94 10.83
N VAL A 29 10.85 -7.52 10.86
CA VAL A 29 9.81 -7.20 11.83
C VAL A 29 9.22 -8.50 12.31
N LYS A 30 9.06 -8.66 13.62
CA LYS A 30 8.40 -9.82 14.20
C LYS A 30 6.96 -9.92 13.68
N VAL A 31 6.61 -11.07 13.11
CA VAL A 31 5.27 -11.38 12.62
C VAL A 31 4.52 -12.18 13.67
N ASP A 32 3.23 -11.88 13.87
CA ASP A 32 2.38 -12.61 14.82
C ASP A 32 1.71 -13.82 14.16
N ILE A 33 1.29 -13.67 12.89
CA ILE A 33 0.64 -14.72 12.10
C ILE A 33 1.40 -14.88 10.77
N PRO A 34 2.39 -15.77 10.71
CA PRO A 34 3.11 -16.06 9.48
C PRO A 34 2.33 -17.05 8.60
N ILE A 35 2.23 -16.75 7.31
CA ILE A 35 1.59 -17.64 6.32
C ILE A 35 2.58 -17.82 5.17
N VAL A 36 3.03 -19.06 4.95
CA VAL A 36 3.92 -19.41 3.85
C VAL A 36 3.08 -19.93 2.68
N GLY A 37 3.07 -19.24 1.54
CA GLY A 37 2.31 -19.65 0.37
C GLY A 37 2.20 -18.60 -0.72
N ASP A 38 1.62 -18.99 -1.85
CA ASP A 38 1.26 -18.07 -2.93
C ASP A 38 0.15 -17.12 -2.44
N VAL A 39 0.44 -15.81 -2.47
CA VAL A 39 -0.48 -14.77 -2.00
C VAL A 39 -1.82 -14.79 -2.75
N ARG A 40 -1.84 -15.23 -4.01
CA ARG A 40 -3.08 -15.36 -4.80
C ARG A 40 -4.02 -16.37 -4.17
N GLU A 41 -3.51 -17.58 -3.89
CA GLU A 41 -4.29 -18.68 -3.33
C GLU A 41 -4.71 -18.36 -1.89
N VAL A 42 -3.77 -17.84 -1.08
CA VAL A 42 -4.06 -17.42 0.30
C VAL A 42 -5.15 -16.35 0.33
N LEU A 43 -5.11 -15.33 -0.54
CA LEU A 43 -6.15 -14.31 -0.59
C LEU A 43 -7.50 -14.87 -1.04
N ALA A 44 -7.52 -15.80 -2.00
CA ALA A 44 -8.75 -16.44 -2.43
C ALA A 44 -9.45 -17.17 -1.28
N GLU A 45 -8.68 -17.95 -0.51
CA GLU A 45 -9.18 -18.65 0.68
C GLU A 45 -9.66 -17.67 1.76
N LEU A 46 -8.85 -16.66 2.11
CA LEU A 46 -9.21 -15.66 3.11
C LEU A 46 -10.50 -14.91 2.74
N ILE A 47 -10.68 -14.56 1.47
CA ILE A 47 -11.90 -13.91 0.99
C ILE A 47 -13.11 -14.84 1.12
N SER A 48 -12.97 -16.13 0.79
CA SER A 48 -14.07 -17.11 0.99
C SER A 48 -14.45 -17.20 2.46
N MET A 49 -13.47 -17.33 3.35
CA MET A 49 -13.69 -17.40 4.80
C MET A 49 -14.36 -16.13 5.33
N VAL A 50 -13.98 -14.94 4.86
CA VAL A 50 -14.60 -13.68 5.27
C VAL A 50 -16.06 -13.60 4.81
N LYS A 51 -16.39 -14.10 3.61
CA LYS A 51 -17.77 -14.11 3.08
C LYS A 51 -18.66 -15.08 3.86
N GLU A 52 -18.14 -16.25 4.20
CA GLU A 52 -18.86 -17.30 4.92
C GLU A 52 -18.97 -17.03 6.43
N SER A 53 -18.03 -16.27 6.99
CA SER A 53 -18.03 -15.92 8.40
C SER A 53 -19.32 -15.17 8.77
N PRO A 54 -19.96 -15.47 9.92
CA PRO A 54 -21.05 -14.66 10.45
C PRO A 54 -20.56 -13.37 11.13
N VAL A 55 -19.26 -13.28 11.44
CA VAL A 55 -18.65 -12.11 12.07
C VAL A 55 -18.62 -10.97 11.05
N ARG A 56 -19.05 -9.78 11.48
CA ARG A 56 -18.99 -8.56 10.67
C ARG A 56 -18.02 -7.58 11.33
N PRO A 57 -17.28 -6.80 10.54
CA PRO A 57 -16.44 -5.76 11.09
C PRO A 57 -17.32 -4.69 11.76
N ASP A 58 -16.79 -4.08 12.82
CA ASP A 58 -17.41 -2.95 13.48
C ASP A 58 -17.51 -1.77 12.50
N LYS A 59 -18.74 -1.34 12.22
CA LYS A 59 -19.03 -0.29 11.24
C LYS A 59 -18.52 1.08 11.71
N ASP A 60 -18.63 1.36 13.00
CA ASP A 60 -18.26 2.67 13.56
C ASP A 60 -16.73 2.78 13.63
N ALA A 61 -16.05 1.70 14.02
CA ALA A 61 -14.60 1.63 13.99
C ALA A 61 -14.04 1.77 12.56
N LEU A 62 -14.68 1.13 11.56
CA LEU A 62 -14.30 1.27 10.16
C LEU A 62 -14.55 2.69 9.64
N ALA A 63 -15.67 3.32 10.00
CA ALA A 63 -15.98 4.68 9.58
C ALA A 63 -14.94 5.69 10.12
N ALA A 64 -14.59 5.59 11.41
CA ALA A 64 -13.54 6.41 12.01
C ALA A 64 -12.17 6.19 11.34
N TRP A 65 -11.86 4.95 10.97
CA TRP A 65 -10.62 4.64 10.26
C TRP A 65 -10.58 5.26 8.85
N TRP A 66 -11.68 5.21 8.11
CA TRP A 66 -11.78 5.86 6.81
C TRP A 66 -11.67 7.38 6.91
N GLU A 67 -12.26 8.00 7.94
CA GLU A 67 -12.11 9.44 8.19
C GLU A 67 -10.64 9.84 8.38
N GLN A 68 -9.88 9.06 9.15
CA GLN A 68 -8.45 9.26 9.35
C GLN A 68 -7.66 9.14 8.03
N ILE A 69 -7.97 8.14 7.20
CA ILE A 69 -7.34 7.96 5.88
C ILE A 69 -7.63 9.15 4.97
N GLU A 70 -8.88 9.62 4.94
CA GLU A 70 -9.26 10.77 4.12
C GLU A 70 -8.61 12.06 4.61
N ALA A 71 -8.42 12.23 5.91
CA ALA A 71 -7.64 13.34 6.45
C ALA A 71 -6.19 13.34 5.95
N TRP A 72 -5.55 12.17 5.85
CA TRP A 72 -4.21 12.05 5.27
C TRP A 72 -4.19 12.30 3.76
N ARG A 73 -5.18 11.80 3.01
CA ARG A 73 -5.31 12.04 1.56
C ARG A 73 -5.50 13.53 1.23
N LYS A 74 -6.29 14.25 2.04
CA LYS A 74 -6.51 15.71 1.91
C LYS A 74 -5.22 16.54 2.00
N ARG A 75 -4.15 16.01 2.58
CA ARG A 75 -2.84 16.68 2.61
C ARG A 75 -2.25 16.86 1.21
N ASP A 76 -2.69 16.07 0.23
CA ASP A 76 -2.23 16.14 -1.16
C ASP A 76 -0.70 16.17 -1.24
N CYS A 77 -0.06 15.20 -0.57
CA CYS A 77 1.38 15.23 -0.31
C CYS A 77 2.24 15.09 -1.58
N LEU A 78 1.66 14.69 -2.70
CA LEU A 78 2.31 14.60 -4.01
C LEU A 78 2.18 15.89 -4.82
N LYS A 79 1.49 16.91 -4.30
CA LYS A 79 1.35 18.21 -4.96
C LYS A 79 2.72 18.85 -5.19
N TYR A 80 2.89 19.40 -6.38
CA TYR A 80 4.07 20.15 -6.79
C TYR A 80 3.67 21.47 -7.44
N ASP A 81 4.63 22.41 -7.54
CA ASP A 81 4.39 23.71 -8.16
C ASP A 81 4.21 23.58 -9.68
N ARG A 82 3.01 23.89 -10.16
CA ARG A 82 2.64 23.94 -11.58
C ARG A 82 2.65 25.36 -12.16
N LYS A 83 2.86 26.38 -11.34
CA LYS A 83 2.79 27.78 -11.77
C LYS A 83 4.11 28.25 -12.38
N ASN A 84 5.23 27.70 -11.92
CA ASN A 84 6.53 27.95 -12.52
C ASN A 84 6.61 27.26 -13.89
N LEU A 85 6.65 28.07 -14.95
CA LEU A 85 6.76 27.63 -16.34
C LEU A 85 8.18 27.78 -16.91
N ASP A 86 9.13 28.27 -16.11
CA ASP A 86 10.52 28.48 -16.55
C ASP A 86 11.25 27.15 -16.75
N VAL A 87 10.81 26.10 -16.05
CA VAL A 87 11.37 24.75 -16.13
C VAL A 87 10.28 23.69 -16.15
N ILE A 88 10.50 22.63 -16.94
CA ILE A 88 9.62 21.46 -16.95
C ILE A 88 9.87 20.66 -15.67
N LYS A 89 8.82 20.47 -14.86
CA LYS A 89 8.90 19.66 -13.65
C LYS A 89 8.84 18.17 -14.01
N PRO A 90 9.74 17.31 -13.49
CA PRO A 90 9.73 15.89 -13.80
C PRO A 90 8.41 15.21 -13.41
N GLN A 91 7.78 15.64 -12.31
CA GLN A 91 6.45 15.16 -11.89
C GLN A 91 5.40 15.40 -12.98
N TYR A 92 5.46 16.57 -13.64
CA TYR A 92 4.56 16.92 -14.73
C TYR A 92 4.78 16.05 -15.97
N VAL A 93 6.02 15.68 -16.26
CA VAL A 93 6.34 14.77 -17.38
C VAL A 93 5.70 13.40 -17.15
N ILE A 94 5.89 12.81 -15.96
CA ILE A 94 5.34 11.49 -15.64
C ILE A 94 3.81 11.52 -15.60
N GLU A 95 3.22 12.57 -15.03
CA GLU A 95 1.76 12.75 -15.03
C GLU A 95 1.20 12.89 -16.45
N THR A 96 1.84 13.69 -17.30
CA THR A 96 1.42 13.86 -18.69
C THR A 96 1.52 12.55 -19.46
N LEU A 97 2.62 11.82 -19.30
CA LEU A 97 2.80 10.49 -19.90
C LEU A 97 1.67 9.55 -19.46
N SER A 98 1.43 9.46 -18.14
CA SER A 98 0.37 8.62 -17.58
C SER A 98 -1.02 8.99 -18.11
N ALA A 99 -1.31 10.28 -18.29
CA ALA A 99 -2.59 10.74 -18.84
C ALA A 99 -2.76 10.37 -20.32
N LEU A 100 -1.69 10.45 -21.12
CA LEU A 100 -1.70 10.13 -22.54
C LEU A 100 -1.80 8.62 -22.80
N THR A 101 -1.28 7.80 -21.89
CA THR A 101 -1.26 6.34 -22.05
C THR A 101 -2.30 5.62 -21.22
N LYS A 102 -3.24 6.33 -20.59
CA LYS A 102 -4.20 5.77 -19.62
C LYS A 102 -5.09 4.64 -20.18
N ASP A 103 -5.36 4.66 -21.49
CA ASP A 103 -6.23 3.72 -22.18
C ASP A 103 -5.45 2.67 -23.00
N VAL A 104 -4.13 2.58 -22.79
CA VAL A 104 -3.24 1.69 -23.53
C VAL A 104 -2.45 0.84 -22.55
N ASP A 105 -2.30 -0.45 -22.86
CA ASP A 105 -1.43 -1.35 -22.10
C ASP A 105 0.04 -0.92 -22.25
N THR A 106 0.56 -0.23 -21.23
CA THR A 106 1.83 0.50 -21.31
C THR A 106 2.82 -0.03 -20.28
N TYR A 107 3.97 -0.51 -20.76
CA TYR A 107 5.10 -0.88 -19.91
C TYR A 107 5.96 0.35 -19.58
N ILE A 108 6.27 0.55 -18.30
CA ILE A 108 7.16 1.61 -17.82
C ILE A 108 8.43 0.98 -17.25
N THR A 109 9.58 1.44 -17.70
CA THR A 109 10.90 1.06 -17.18
C THR A 109 11.63 2.32 -16.70
N SER A 110 12.34 2.24 -15.57
CA SER A 110 13.15 3.33 -15.05
C SER A 110 14.56 2.87 -14.72
N ASP A 111 15.51 3.80 -14.77
CA ASP A 111 16.81 3.63 -14.10
C ASP A 111 16.69 4.00 -12.60
N VAL A 112 17.81 4.05 -11.87
CA VAL A 112 17.88 4.41 -10.45
C VAL A 112 18.04 5.91 -10.27
N GLY A 113 17.23 6.52 -9.40
CA GLY A 113 17.27 7.95 -9.06
C GLY A 113 16.55 8.29 -7.77
#